data_AF-A0A175YJM2-F1
#
_entry.id   AF-A0A175YJM2-F1
#
_cell.length_a   1.000
_cell.length_b   1.000
_cell.length_c   1.000
_cell.angle_alpha   90.00
_cell.angle_beta   90.00
_cell.angle_gamma   90.00
#
_symmetry.space_group_name_H-M   'P 1'
#
loop_
_entity.id
_entity.type
_entity.pdbx_description
1 polymer ?
#
loop_
_entity_poly.entity_id
_entity_poly.type
_entity_poly.pdbx_seq_one_letter_code
_entity_poly.pdbx_strand_id
1 'polypeptide(L)' 'MQNVPYVFVPSKQALGRACGVTRPVISCSVTSNEGSQLKSQIQQLKDAIEKLLI' A
#
# COMPACT_ATOMS: atom_id res chain seq x y z
N MET A 1 11.98 -14.12 6.44
CA MET A 1 11.08 -12.95 6.54
C MET A 1 11.87 -11.71 6.16
N GLN A 2 11.24 -10.77 5.45
CA GLN A 2 11.75 -9.48 4.95
C GLN A 2 12.14 -9.47 3.46
N ASN A 3 11.11 -9.36 2.62
CA ASN A 3 11.14 -8.75 1.28
C ASN A 3 9.74 -8.13 1.08
N VAL A 4 9.36 -7.19 1.95
CA VAL A 4 8.07 -6.50 1.83
C VAL A 4 8.31 -5.21 1.05
N PRO A 5 7.75 -5.05 -0.15
CA PRO A 5 7.91 -3.82 -0.92
C PRO A 5 7.25 -2.65 -0.18
N TYR A 6 7.89 -1.48 -0.23
CA TYR A 6 7.38 -0.25 0.36
C TYR A 6 7.64 0.93 -0.58
N VAL A 7 6.82 1.98 -0.46
CA VAL A 7 6.95 3.20 -1.26
C VAL A 7 6.53 4.41 -0.42
N PHE A 8 7.17 5.55 -0.66
CA PHE A 8 6.76 6.82 -0.06
C PHE A 8 5.73 7.53 -0.94
N VAL A 9 4.76 8.17 -0.31
CA VAL A 9 3.73 8.97 -0.99
C VAL A 9 3.87 10.45 -0.61
N PRO A 10 3.51 11.39 -1.50
CA PRO A 10 3.79 12.81 -1.30
C PRO A 10 2.89 13.51 -0.25
N SER A 11 1.77 12.91 0.16
CA SER A 11 0.83 13.56 1.09
C SER A 11 0.28 12.62 2.17
N LYS A 12 0.52 13.01 3.43
CA LYS A 12 -0.05 12.35 4.62
C LYS A 12 -1.56 12.52 4.73
N GLN A 13 -2.11 13.67 4.28
CA GLN A 13 -3.56 13.89 4.30
C GLN A 13 -4.29 13.03 3.27
N ALA A 14 -3.74 12.91 2.05
CA ALA A 14 -4.33 12.07 1.02
C ALA A 14 -4.34 10.59 1.44
N LEU A 15 -3.24 10.13 2.07
CA LEU A 15 -3.16 8.79 2.64
C LEU A 15 -4.23 8.56 3.72
N GLY A 16 -4.40 9.52 4.64
CA GLY A 16 -5.45 9.44 5.66
C GLY A 16 -6.85 9.28 5.06
N ARG A 17 -7.19 10.10 4.06
CA ARG A 17 -8.49 9.98 3.36
C ARG A 17 -8.67 8.61 2.68
N ALA A 18 -7.63 8.08 2.03
CA ALA A 18 -7.67 6.76 1.41
C ALA A 18 -7.85 5.63 2.45
N CYS A 19 -7.30 5.80 3.65
CA CYS A 19 -7.51 4.90 4.80
C CYS A 19 -8.85 5.12 5.53
N GLY A 20 -9.71 6.05 5.07
CA GLY A 20 -11.01 6.33 5.70
C GLY A 20 -10.93 7.12 7.00
N VAL A 21 -9.82 7.85 7.24
CA VAL A 21 -9.63 8.67 8.44
C VAL A 21 -9.44 10.16 8.10
N THR A 22 -9.92 11.02 8.99
CA THR A 22 -9.81 12.49 8.83
C THR A 22 -8.43 13.02 9.23
N ARG A 23 -7.70 12.27 10.07
CA ARG A 23 -6.37 12.68 10.56
C ARG A 23 -5.29 12.30 9.54
N PRO A 24 -4.19 13.07 9.42
CA PRO A 24 -3.06 12.68 8.59
C PRO A 24 -2.49 11.32 9.01
N VAL A 25 -2.21 10.46 8.04
CA VAL A 25 -1.61 9.14 8.26
C VAL A 25 -0.18 9.13 7.73
N ILE A 26 0.73 8.54 8.49
CA ILE A 26 2.17 8.47 8.15
C ILE A 26 2.56 7.13 7.52
N SER A 27 1.80 6.06 7.76
CA SER A 27 2.07 4.72 7.26
C SER A 27 0.79 3.87 7.29
N CYS A 28 0.65 2.97 6.33
CA CYS A 28 -0.37 1.93 6.33
C CYS A 28 0.24 0.63 5.79
N SER A 29 -0.34 -0.51 6.18
CA SER A 29 0.01 -1.81 5.61
C SER A 29 -1.23 -2.44 4.97
N VAL A 30 -1.03 -3.03 3.80
CA VAL A 30 -2.06 -3.83 3.14
C VAL A 30 -1.82 -5.29 3.52
N THR A 31 -2.74 -5.86 4.28
CA THR A 31 -2.68 -7.28 4.66
C THR A 31 -3.14 -8.16 3.51
N SER A 32 -2.62 -9.39 3.45
CA SER A 32 -3.02 -10.36 2.43
C SER A 32 -4.21 -11.18 2.94
N ASN A 33 -5.28 -11.24 2.16
CA ASN A 33 -6.42 -12.12 2.40
C ASN A 33 -6.69 -12.92 1.11
N GLU A 34 -6.55 -14.24 1.18
CA GLU A 34 -6.58 -15.11 0.01
C GLU A 34 -7.95 -15.19 -0.69
N GLY A 35 -9.04 -14.93 0.04
CA GLY A 35 -10.41 -14.88 -0.50
C GLY A 35 -10.85 -13.49 -0.96
N SER A 36 -9.98 -12.47 -0.89
CA SER A 36 -10.33 -11.10 -1.27
C SER A 36 -10.39 -10.93 -2.79
N GLN A 37 -11.44 -10.28 -3.27
CA GLN A 37 -11.56 -9.85 -4.68
C GLN A 37 -10.45 -8.85 -5.08
N LEU A 38 -9.78 -8.23 -4.11
CA LEU A 38 -8.71 -7.25 -4.33
C LEU A 38 -7.33 -7.89 -4.53
N LYS A 39 -7.21 -9.23 -4.44
CA LYS A 39 -5.92 -9.94 -4.48
C LYS A 39 -5.10 -9.62 -5.74
N SER A 40 -5.74 -9.59 -6.90
CA SER A 40 -5.08 -9.27 -8.17
C SER A 40 -4.54 -7.84 -8.21
N GLN A 41 -5.34 -6.87 -7.72
CA GLN A 41 -4.95 -5.46 -7.65
C GLN A 41 -3.78 -5.23 -6.69
N ILE A 42 -3.80 -5.91 -5.54
CA ILE A 42 -2.70 -5.84 -4.56
C ILE A 42 -1.42 -6.42 -5.16
N GLN A 43 -1.50 -7.51 -5.93
CA GLN A 43 -0.32 -8.09 -6.57
C GLN A 43 0.26 -7.15 -7.64
N GLN A 44 -0.58 -6.59 -8.50
CA GLN A 44 -0.15 -5.59 -9.50
C GLN A 44 0.53 -4.38 -8.85
N LEU A 45 0.02 -3.92 -7.70
CA LEU A 45 0.64 -2.83 -6.94
C LEU A 45 2.02 -3.22 -6.39
N LYS A 46 2.17 -4.44 -5.85
CA LYS A 46 3.48 -4.94 -5.39
C LYS A 46 4.50 -4.95 -6.53
N ASP A 47 4.12 -5.53 -7.68
CA ASP A 47 5.00 -5.61 -8.85
C ASP A 47 5.41 -4.22 -9.36
N ALA A 48 4.52 -3.23 -9.29
CA ALA A 48 4.82 -1.85 -9.64
C ALA A 48 5.80 -1.19 -8.67
N ILE A 49 5.66 -1.44 -7.36
CA ILE A 49 6.57 -0.90 -6.33
C ILE A 49 7.96 -1.51 -6.46
N GLU A 50 8.06 -2.81 -6.67
CA GLU A 50 9.35 -3.49 -6.83
C GLU A 50 10.14 -2.93 -8.02
N LYS A 51 9.46 -2.56 -9.12
CA LYS A 51 10.09 -1.90 -10.28
C LYS A 51 10.64 -0.50 -9.99
N LEU A 52 10.11 0.20 -8.98
CA LEU A 52 10.60 1.52 -8.58
C LEU A 52 11.83 1.45 -7.65
N LEU A 53 12.11 0.27 -7.09
CA LEU A 53 13.20 0.03 -6.15
C LEU A 53 14.43 -0.61 -6.80
N ILE A 54 14.46 -0.70 -8.13
CA ILE A 54 15.59 -1.16 -8.96
C ILE A 54 16.47 0.03 -9.34
#